data_AF-A0A1M5SYB7-F1
#
_entry.id   AF-A0A1M5SYB7-F1
#
_cell.length_a   1.000
_cell.length_b   1.000
_cell.length_c   1.000
_cell.angle_alpha   90.00
_cell.angle_beta   90.00
_cell.angle_gamma   90.00
#
_symmetry.space_group_name_H-M   'P 1'
#
loop_
_entity.id
_entity.type
_entity.pdbx_description
1 polymer ?
#
loop_
_entity_poly.entity_id
_entity_poly.type
_entity_poly.pdbx_seq_one_letter_code
_entity_poly.pdbx_strand_id
1 'polypeptide(L)'
;MRSLVVTVRLDDETQQRFERERARWFPAGRTQVGAHVTLFHAVPGELRDDVETDLHDVTGPPFDVAVTGVRSLGRGAAYVLHSDELTRRHATLQRAWWPHLTRQDRQPFRAHVTVQNKVDPATARRTVAELQAAFAPFPVAALGWSLWRYDGGPWTHLIDVPFR
;
A
#
# COMPACT_ATOMS: atom_id res chain seq x y z
N MET A 1 -7.11 -5.90 -20.96
CA MET A 1 -6.19 -6.72 -20.11
C MET A 1 -6.61 -6.57 -18.65
N ARG A 2 -6.15 -7.43 -17.74
CA ARG A 2 -6.41 -7.25 -16.29
C ARG A 2 -5.62 -6.03 -15.77
N SER A 3 -6.16 -5.29 -14.81
CA SER A 3 -5.52 -4.09 -14.28
C SER A 3 -4.25 -4.41 -13.49
N LEU A 4 -3.38 -3.41 -13.38
CA LEU A 4 -2.16 -3.45 -12.60
C LEU A 4 -2.35 -2.74 -11.27
N VAL A 5 -1.67 -3.25 -10.24
CA VAL A 5 -1.57 -2.66 -8.91
C VAL A 5 -0.10 -2.35 -8.65
N VAL A 6 0.17 -1.19 -8.08
CA VAL A 6 1.53 -0.78 -7.69
C VAL A 6 1.58 -0.59 -6.19
N THR A 7 2.56 -1.20 -5.54
CA THR A 7 2.80 -1.06 -4.10
C THR A 7 4.24 -0.64 -3.82
N VAL A 8 4.48 -0.04 -2.66
CA VAL A 8 5.85 0.14 -2.14
C VAL A 8 6.25 -1.11 -1.36
N ARG A 9 7.48 -1.58 -1.57
CA ARG A 9 8.11 -2.61 -0.75
C ARG A 9 8.70 -1.96 0.49
N LEU A 10 8.33 -2.50 1.64
CA LEU A 10 8.93 -2.16 2.92
C LEU A 10 10.01 -3.20 3.25
N ASP A 11 10.85 -2.91 4.25
CA ASP A 11 11.78 -3.89 4.81
C ASP A 11 11.06 -5.13 5.37
N ASP A 12 11.78 -6.25 5.41
CA ASP A 12 11.22 -7.55 5.75
C ASP A 12 10.66 -7.60 7.18
N GLU A 13 11.33 -6.92 8.14
CA GLU A 13 10.88 -6.87 9.53
C GLU A 13 9.53 -6.16 9.62
N THR A 14 9.40 -5.01 8.95
CA THR A 14 8.17 -4.24 8.85
C THR A 14 7.06 -5.00 8.13
N GLN A 15 7.38 -5.65 7.00
CA GLN A 15 6.42 -6.46 6.27
C GLN A 15 5.85 -7.56 7.17
N GLN A 16 6.71 -8.32 7.85
CA GLN A 16 6.30 -9.37 8.78
C GLN A 16 5.51 -8.83 9.96
N ARG A 17 5.87 -7.64 10.48
CA ARG A 17 5.08 -6.97 11.52
C ARG A 17 3.65 -6.72 11.06
N PHE A 18 3.45 -6.17 9.86
CA PHE A 18 2.11 -5.93 9.35
C PHE A 18 1.35 -7.20 8.97
N GLU A 19 2.03 -8.27 8.53
CA GLU A 19 1.41 -9.58 8.36
C GLU A 19 0.88 -10.12 9.70
N ARG A 20 1.64 -9.97 10.80
CA ARG A 20 1.17 -10.36 12.14
C ARG A 20 -0.04 -9.55 12.58
N GLU A 21 -0.05 -8.23 12.34
CA GLU A 21 -1.22 -7.39 12.63
C GLU A 21 -2.44 -7.82 11.81
N ARG A 22 -2.28 -8.13 10.51
CA ARG A 22 -3.36 -8.65 9.67
C ARG A 22 -3.85 -10.02 10.13
N ALA A 23 -2.95 -10.93 10.51
CA ALA A 23 -3.34 -12.24 11.04
C ALA A 23 -4.16 -12.11 12.32
N ARG A 24 -3.87 -11.09 13.14
CA ARG A 24 -4.61 -10.80 14.38
C ARG A 24 -5.97 -10.15 14.14
N TRP A 25 -6.04 -9.15 13.27
CA TRP A 25 -7.22 -8.26 13.18
C TRP A 25 -8.11 -8.51 11.97
N PHE A 26 -7.57 -9.05 10.89
CA PHE A 26 -8.32 -9.31 9.67
C PHE A 26 -9.17 -10.57 9.84
N PRO A 27 -10.42 -10.61 9.34
CA PRO A 27 -11.26 -11.80 9.45
C PRO A 27 -10.57 -13.05 8.90
N ALA A 28 -10.47 -14.10 9.72
CA ALA A 28 -9.83 -15.36 9.36
C ALA A 28 -10.40 -15.94 8.05
N GLY A 29 -9.52 -16.49 7.21
CA GLY A 29 -9.90 -17.06 5.91
C GLY A 29 -10.33 -16.04 4.84
N ARG A 30 -10.27 -14.73 5.12
CA ARG A 30 -10.65 -13.67 4.14
C ARG A 30 -9.46 -12.92 3.54
N THR A 31 -8.24 -13.21 3.98
CA THR A 31 -7.02 -12.64 3.43
C THR A 31 -6.71 -13.28 2.07
N GLN A 32 -6.78 -12.48 1.01
CA GLN A 32 -6.38 -12.90 -0.35
C GLN A 32 -5.01 -12.34 -0.76
N VAL A 33 -4.62 -11.22 -0.14
CA VAL A 33 -3.36 -10.52 -0.36
C VAL A 33 -2.81 -10.14 1.01
N GLY A 34 -1.50 -10.25 1.17
CA GLY A 34 -0.76 -9.88 2.38
C GLY A 34 -0.86 -8.38 2.72
N ALA A 35 -0.14 -7.97 3.76
CA ALA A 35 0.02 -6.56 4.08
C ALA A 35 0.67 -5.80 2.92
N HIS A 36 0.20 -4.60 2.65
CA HIS A 36 0.73 -3.78 1.56
C HIS A 36 0.40 -2.31 1.77
N VAL A 37 1.18 -1.45 1.10
CA VAL A 37 0.90 -0.04 0.91
C VAL A 37 0.69 0.18 -0.59
N THR A 38 -0.56 0.38 -1.00
CA THR A 38 -0.92 0.59 -2.41
C THR A 38 -0.67 2.04 -2.82
N LEU A 39 0.05 2.24 -3.91
CA LEU A 39 0.18 3.53 -4.60
C LEU A 39 -0.96 3.69 -5.61
N PHE A 40 -1.13 2.68 -6.49
CA PHE A 40 -2.13 2.68 -7.55
C PHE A 40 -2.90 1.36 -7.54
N HIS A 41 -4.22 1.42 -7.71
CA HIS A 41 -5.13 0.29 -7.51
C HIS A 41 -5.55 -0.38 -8.80
N ALA A 42 -5.62 0.36 -9.91
CA ALA A 42 -6.13 -0.16 -11.16
C ALA A 42 -5.59 0.60 -12.39
N VAL A 43 -4.28 0.57 -12.59
CA VAL A 43 -3.68 1.07 -13.84
C VAL A 43 -4.06 0.11 -14.99
N PRO A 44 -4.38 0.58 -16.20
CA PRO A 44 -4.71 -0.32 -17.31
C PRO A 44 -3.57 -1.28 -17.65
N GLY A 45 -3.91 -2.56 -17.87
CA GLY A 45 -2.90 -3.62 -18.07
C GLY A 45 -2.16 -3.54 -19.39
N GLU A 46 -2.74 -2.89 -20.38
CA GLU A 46 -2.12 -2.58 -21.67
C GLU A 46 -0.93 -1.62 -21.57
N LEU A 47 -0.81 -0.86 -20.47
CA LEU A 47 0.29 0.08 -20.23
C LEU A 47 1.46 -0.56 -19.47
N ARG A 48 1.54 -1.90 -19.45
CA ARG A 48 2.52 -2.60 -18.62
C ARG A 48 3.96 -2.15 -18.90
N ASP A 49 4.37 -2.09 -20.16
CA ASP A 49 5.75 -1.79 -20.53
C ASP A 49 6.13 -0.34 -20.16
N ASP A 50 5.19 0.60 -20.34
CA ASP A 50 5.35 1.99 -19.92
C ASP A 50 5.43 2.09 -18.38
N VAL A 51 4.57 1.37 -17.66
CA VAL A 51 4.58 1.33 -16.19
C VAL A 51 5.88 0.76 -15.65
N GLU A 52 6.38 -0.35 -16.21
CA GLU A 52 7.66 -0.93 -15.78
C GLU A 52 8.83 0.05 -16.02
N THR A 53 8.84 0.74 -17.17
CA THR A 53 9.83 1.79 -17.49
C THR A 53 9.77 2.94 -16.49
N ASP A 54 8.59 3.50 -16.27
CA ASP A 54 8.39 4.62 -15.34
C ASP A 54 8.74 4.24 -13.89
N LEU A 55 8.48 3.00 -13.48
CA LEU A 55 8.88 2.52 -12.15
C LEU A 55 10.40 2.45 -12.00
N HIS A 56 11.13 2.09 -13.06
CA HIS A 56 12.60 2.12 -13.07
C HIS A 56 13.16 3.56 -13.05
N ASP A 57 12.51 4.48 -13.76
CA ASP A 57 12.92 5.88 -13.81
C ASP A 57 12.65 6.61 -12.48
N VAL A 58 11.60 6.21 -11.76
CA VAL A 58 11.25 6.73 -10.43
C VAL A 58 11.86 5.87 -9.31
N THR A 59 13.14 5.52 -9.46
CA THR A 59 13.96 4.90 -8.39
C THR A 59 14.87 5.93 -7.71
N GLY A 60 15.78 5.45 -6.85
CA GLY A 60 16.71 6.24 -6.04
C GLY A 60 17.14 5.41 -4.83
N PRO A 61 17.86 5.99 -3.85
CA PRO A 61 18.24 5.27 -2.63
C PRO A 61 17.02 4.87 -1.80
N PRO A 62 17.12 3.78 -1.01
CA PRO A 62 16.18 3.47 0.05
C PRO A 62 16.01 4.67 0.99
N PHE A 63 14.81 4.83 1.55
CA PHE A 63 14.49 5.98 2.39
C PHE A 63 13.50 5.62 3.49
N ASP A 64 13.51 6.41 4.55
CA ASP A 64 12.64 6.21 5.70
C ASP A 64 11.19 6.65 5.42
N VAL A 65 10.27 5.87 5.96
CA VAL A 65 8.85 6.14 6.02
C VAL A 65 8.41 6.08 7.48
N ALA A 66 7.82 7.15 7.98
CA ALA A 66 7.30 7.16 9.35
C ALA A 66 5.93 6.51 9.39
N VAL A 67 5.74 5.53 10.27
CA VAL A 67 4.40 5.10 10.69
C VAL A 67 3.96 6.04 11.80
N THR A 68 2.93 6.85 11.55
CA THR A 68 2.61 8.05 12.36
C THR A 68 1.29 7.94 13.13
N GLY A 69 0.46 6.94 12.84
CA GLY A 69 -0.79 6.77 13.55
C GLY A 69 -1.62 5.60 13.08
N VAL A 70 -2.83 5.53 13.63
CA VAL A 70 -3.87 4.58 13.26
C VAL A 70 -5.11 5.37 12.87
N ARG A 71 -5.74 4.98 11.75
CA ARG A 71 -6.99 5.59 11.27
C ARG A 71 -8.10 4.56 11.10
N SER A 72 -9.33 5.03 11.27
CA SER A 72 -10.52 4.27 10.90
C SER A 72 -10.72 4.28 9.38
N LEU A 73 -11.14 3.13 8.84
CA LEU A 73 -11.64 2.99 7.47
C LEU A 73 -13.18 2.85 7.44
N GLY A 74 -13.86 3.19 8.56
CA GLY A 74 -15.30 3.00 8.76
C GLY A 74 -15.68 1.55 9.07
N ARG A 75 -15.19 0.60 8.27
CA ARG A 75 -15.40 -0.86 8.43
C ARG A 75 -14.07 -1.62 8.57
N GLY A 76 -13.07 -0.95 9.13
CA GLY A 76 -11.72 -1.48 9.26
C GLY A 76 -10.77 -0.48 9.94
N ALA A 77 -9.52 -0.90 10.07
CA ALA A 77 -8.44 -0.14 10.68
C ALA A 77 -7.18 -0.20 9.80
N ALA A 78 -6.42 0.89 9.79
CA ALA A 78 -5.16 0.97 9.06
C ALA A 78 -4.12 1.79 9.83
N TYR A 79 -2.85 1.41 9.69
CA TYR A 79 -1.74 2.27 10.05
C TYR A 79 -1.53 3.35 8.99
N VAL A 80 -1.21 4.56 9.42
CA VAL A 80 -0.92 5.71 8.56
C VAL A 80 0.58 5.82 8.39
N LEU A 81 1.01 6.00 7.15
CA LEU A 81 2.41 6.17 6.79
C LEU A 81 2.62 7.57 6.23
N HIS A 82 3.79 8.15 6.49
CA HIS A 82 4.17 9.46 6.00
C HIS A 82 5.62 9.48 5.55
N SER A 83 5.83 9.99 4.35
CA SER A 83 7.14 10.27 3.77
C SER A 83 6.96 11.25 2.63
N ASP A 84 7.64 12.40 2.70
CA ASP A 84 7.63 13.36 1.61
C ASP A 84 8.23 12.77 0.34
N GLU A 85 9.25 11.92 0.47
CA GLU A 85 9.87 11.24 -0.66
C GLU A 85 8.89 10.28 -1.34
N LEU A 86 8.19 9.43 -0.57
CA LEU A 86 7.16 8.55 -1.13
C LEU A 86 6.05 9.35 -1.82
N THR A 87 5.64 10.46 -1.23
CA THR A 87 4.62 11.36 -1.78
C THR A 87 5.08 11.99 -3.10
N ARG A 88 6.33 12.45 -3.18
CA ARG A 88 6.93 13.01 -4.41
C ARG A 88 7.03 11.97 -5.52
N ARG A 89 7.50 10.76 -5.21
CA ARG A 89 7.62 9.66 -6.18
C ARG A 89 6.26 9.22 -6.70
N HIS A 90 5.27 9.03 -5.81
CA HIS A 90 3.89 8.78 -6.21
C HIS A 90 3.34 9.89 -7.12
N ALA A 91 3.53 11.17 -6.77
CA ALA A 91 3.04 12.28 -7.58
C ALA A 91 3.68 12.34 -8.97
N THR A 92 4.93 11.89 -9.11
CA THR A 92 5.62 11.79 -10.41
C THR A 92 4.97 10.75 -11.30
N LEU A 93 4.77 9.53 -10.79
CA LEU A 93 4.05 8.47 -11.50
C LEU A 93 2.60 8.88 -11.81
N GLN A 94 1.92 9.53 -10.85
CA GLN A 94 0.53 9.96 -11.00
C GLN A 94 0.37 10.98 -12.15
N ARG A 95 1.34 11.89 -12.34
CA ARG A 95 1.34 12.83 -13.46
C ARG A 95 1.57 12.12 -14.79
N ALA A 96 2.53 11.19 -14.85
CA ALA A 96 2.81 10.42 -16.05
C ALA A 96 1.57 9.62 -16.51
N TRP A 97 0.85 9.03 -15.57
CA TRP A 97 -0.28 8.14 -15.88
C TRP A 97 -1.64 8.84 -15.91
N TRP A 98 -1.71 10.14 -15.62
CA TRP A 98 -2.95 10.89 -15.34
C TRP A 98 -4.12 10.60 -16.29
N PRO A 99 -3.94 10.58 -17.63
CA PRO A 99 -5.04 10.33 -18.56
C PRO A 99 -5.73 8.98 -18.35
N HIS A 100 -4.98 7.99 -17.83
CA HIS A 100 -5.39 6.59 -17.71
C HIS A 100 -5.86 6.21 -16.30
N LEU A 101 -5.60 7.06 -15.30
CA LEU A 101 -5.93 6.75 -13.91
C LEU A 101 -7.43 6.81 -13.63
N THR A 102 -7.88 5.88 -12.79
CA THR A 102 -9.22 5.91 -12.19
C THR A 102 -9.41 7.15 -11.30
N ARG A 103 -10.66 7.48 -10.96
CA ARG A 103 -10.95 8.56 -10.00
C ARG A 103 -10.28 8.34 -8.64
N GLN A 104 -10.12 7.08 -8.22
CA GLN A 104 -9.46 6.71 -6.97
C GLN A 104 -7.96 6.98 -7.05
N ASP A 105 -7.32 6.56 -8.14
CA ASP A 105 -5.88 6.71 -8.34
C ASP A 105 -5.44 8.14 -8.66
N ARG A 106 -6.39 9.02 -9.04
CA ARG A 106 -6.18 10.48 -9.16
C ARG A 106 -6.25 11.24 -7.83
N GLN A 107 -6.68 10.60 -6.74
CA GLN A 107 -6.74 11.28 -5.44
C GLN A 107 -5.34 11.57 -4.89
N PRO A 108 -5.19 12.57 -4.00
CA PRO A 108 -3.94 12.76 -3.26
C PRO A 108 -3.56 11.49 -2.50
N PHE A 109 -2.29 11.13 -2.56
CA PHE A 109 -1.77 9.93 -1.92
C PHE A 109 -1.89 10.01 -0.41
N ARG A 110 -2.52 9.00 0.19
CA ARG A 110 -2.64 8.84 1.65
C ARG A 110 -2.17 7.43 2.01
N ALA A 111 -0.85 7.29 2.16
CA ALA A 111 -0.20 6.02 2.45
C ALA A 111 -0.78 5.37 3.71
N HIS A 112 -1.11 4.09 3.61
CA HIS A 112 -1.61 3.32 4.72
C HIS A 112 -1.42 1.83 4.50
N VAL A 113 -1.31 1.08 5.59
CA VAL A 113 -1.40 -0.39 5.59
C VAL A 113 -2.71 -0.78 6.26
N THR A 114 -3.60 -1.43 5.51
CA THR A 114 -4.85 -1.95 6.06
C THR A 114 -4.56 -3.21 6.87
N VAL A 115 -4.91 -3.21 8.16
CA VAL A 115 -4.77 -4.39 9.05
C VAL A 115 -6.11 -5.08 9.32
N GLN A 116 -7.22 -4.38 9.10
CA GLN A 116 -8.57 -4.94 9.17
C GLN A 116 -9.48 -4.26 8.15
N ASN A 117 -10.34 -5.03 7.48
CA ASN A 117 -11.50 -4.51 6.75
C ASN A 117 -12.64 -5.53 6.75
N LYS A 118 -13.80 -5.17 6.16
CA LYS A 118 -14.98 -6.04 5.99
C LYS A 118 -15.60 -6.54 7.31
N VAL A 119 -15.41 -5.79 8.40
CA VAL A 119 -16.09 -6.03 9.68
C VAL A 119 -17.28 -5.08 9.85
N ASP A 120 -18.10 -5.28 10.88
CA ASP A 120 -19.12 -4.31 11.25
C ASP A 120 -18.49 -3.04 11.89
N PRO A 121 -19.17 -1.88 11.87
CA PRO A 121 -18.60 -0.63 12.39
C PRO A 121 -18.28 -0.64 13.89
N ALA A 122 -18.93 -1.46 14.72
CA ALA A 122 -18.63 -1.52 16.14
C ALA A 122 -17.32 -2.27 16.40
N THR A 123 -17.11 -3.39 15.69
CA THR A 123 -15.84 -4.13 15.71
C THR A 123 -14.68 -3.30 15.17
N ALA A 124 -14.89 -2.56 14.07
CA ALA A 124 -13.88 -1.64 13.54
C ALA A 124 -13.48 -0.57 14.57
N ARG A 125 -14.46 0.06 15.23
CA ARG A 125 -14.21 1.09 16.25
C ARG A 125 -13.40 0.57 17.43
N ARG A 126 -13.71 -0.64 17.94
CA ARG A 126 -12.92 -1.29 19.01
C ARG A 126 -11.49 -1.54 18.57
N THR A 127 -11.31 -2.11 17.38
CA THR A 127 -9.97 -2.39 16.83
C THR A 127 -9.14 -1.11 16.69
N VAL A 128 -9.72 -0.03 16.18
CA VAL A 128 -9.05 1.28 16.09
C VAL A 128 -8.64 1.79 17.47
N ALA A 129 -9.53 1.73 18.47
CA ALA A 129 -9.24 2.19 19.82
C ALA A 129 -8.10 1.39 20.48
N GLU A 130 -8.11 0.06 20.35
CA GLU A 130 -7.06 -0.82 20.88
C GLU A 130 -5.70 -0.55 20.20
N LEU A 131 -5.69 -0.42 18.87
CA LEU A 131 -4.48 -0.09 18.13
C LEU A 131 -3.94 1.30 18.49
N GLN A 132 -4.82 2.30 18.64
CA GLN A 132 -4.42 3.66 19.03
C GLN A 132 -3.85 3.71 20.45
N ALA A 133 -4.42 2.96 21.40
CA ALA A 133 -3.95 2.93 22.79
C ALA A 133 -2.53 2.32 22.91
N ALA A 134 -2.18 1.38 22.05
CA ALA A 134 -0.86 0.74 22.02
C ALA A 134 0.13 1.40 21.05
N PHE A 135 -0.29 2.44 20.32
CA PHE A 135 0.51 2.99 19.24
C PHE A 135 1.60 3.94 19.75
N ALA A 136 2.83 3.69 19.31
CA ALA A 136 3.93 4.65 19.32
C ALA A 136 4.48 4.77 17.88
N PRO A 137 4.83 5.99 17.40
CA PRO A 137 5.43 6.17 16.09
C PRO A 137 6.74 5.38 15.93
N PHE A 138 6.99 4.86 14.73
CA PHE A 138 8.23 4.15 14.40
C PHE A 138 8.61 4.34 12.93
N PRO A 139 9.90 4.38 12.60
CA PRO A 139 10.37 4.41 11.22
C PRO A 139 10.34 3.01 10.61
N VAL A 140 10.19 2.96 9.28
CA VAL A 140 10.35 1.77 8.44
C VAL A 140 11.10 2.16 7.16
N ALA A 141 11.72 1.22 6.46
CA ALA A 141 12.44 1.52 5.23
C ALA A 141 11.61 1.15 3.99
N ALA A 142 11.50 2.07 3.03
CA ALA A 142 11.03 1.75 1.69
C ALA A 142 12.21 1.27 0.84
N LEU A 143 12.08 0.07 0.26
CA LEU A 143 13.17 -0.62 -0.45
C LEU A 143 12.94 -0.76 -1.96
N GLY A 144 11.76 -0.42 -2.45
CA GLY A 144 11.45 -0.54 -3.88
C GLY A 144 9.98 -0.45 -4.21
N TRP A 145 9.66 -0.74 -5.46
CA TRP A 145 8.30 -0.94 -5.95
C TRP A 145 8.01 -2.42 -6.19
N SER A 146 6.75 -2.82 -6.06
CA SER A 146 6.26 -4.07 -6.63
C SER A 146 5.12 -3.78 -7.58
N LEU A 147 5.16 -4.44 -8.73
CA LEU A 147 4.09 -4.43 -9.72
C LEU A 147 3.34 -5.75 -9.68
N TRP A 148 2.02 -5.66 -9.70
CA TRP A 148 1.13 -6.81 -9.62
C TRP A 148 0.05 -6.74 -10.70
N ARG A 149 -0.47 -7.89 -11.09
CA ARG A 149 -1.71 -8.00 -11.88
C ARG A 149 -2.87 -8.39 -10.98
N TYR A 150 -3.98 -7.66 -11.09
CA TYR A 150 -5.21 -7.96 -10.37
C TYR A 150 -5.98 -9.11 -11.03
N ASP A 151 -6.02 -10.28 -10.39
CA ASP A 151 -6.62 -11.51 -10.93
C ASP A 151 -7.99 -11.84 -10.32
N GLY A 152 -8.82 -10.82 -10.08
CA GLY A 152 -10.19 -10.99 -9.58
C GLY A 152 -10.28 -11.19 -8.07
N GLY A 153 -9.25 -10.77 -7.32
CA GLY A 153 -9.14 -10.94 -5.88
C GLY A 153 -7.70 -11.17 -5.46
N PRO A 154 -7.10 -12.33 -5.83
CA PRO A 154 -5.66 -12.53 -5.69
C PRO A 154 -4.90 -11.60 -6.63
N TRP A 155 -3.66 -11.28 -6.25
CA TRP A 155 -2.73 -10.53 -7.07
C TRP A 155 -1.60 -11.44 -7.51
N THR A 156 -1.31 -11.46 -8.80
CA THR A 156 -0.11 -12.13 -9.31
C THR A 156 1.03 -11.12 -9.31
N HIS A 157 2.10 -11.43 -8.59
CA HIS A 157 3.35 -10.68 -8.65
C HIS A 157 3.91 -10.70 -10.08
N LEU A 158 4.34 -9.55 -10.58
CA LEU A 158 4.97 -9.44 -11.90
C LEU A 158 6.46 -9.16 -11.78
N ILE A 159 6.82 -8.05 -11.13
CA ILE A 159 8.21 -7.63 -10.94
C ILE A 159 8.37 -6.88 -9.61
N ASP A 160 9.61 -6.88 -9.12
CA ASP A 160 10.08 -5.94 -8.12
C ASP A 160 11.12 -5.02 -8.74
N VAL A 161 11.05 -3.73 -8.39
CA VAL A 161 12.02 -2.71 -8.80
C VAL A 161 12.70 -2.18 -7.53
N PRO A 162 13.91 -2.66 -7.16
CA PRO A 162 14.58 -2.23 -5.95
C PRO A 162 15.12 -0.80 -6.06
N PHE A 163 15.12 -0.09 -4.94
CA PHE A 163 15.85 1.15 -4.75
C PHE A 163 17.37 0.88 -4.63
N ARG A 164 18.19 1.82 -5.11
CA ARG A 164 19.65 1.70 -5.24
C ARG A 164 20.35 2.82 -4.49
#